data_AF-A0A9D1I964-F1
#
_entry.id   AF-A0A9D1I964-F1
#
_cell.length_a   1.000
_cell.length_b   1.000
_cell.length_c   1.000
_cell.angle_alpha   90.00
_cell.angle_beta   90.00
_cell.angle_gamma   90.00
#
_symmetry.space_group_name_H-M   'P 1'
#
loop_
_entity.id
_entity.type
_entity.pdbx_description
1 polymer ?
#
loop_
_entity_poly.entity_id
_entity_poly.type
_entity_poly.pdbx_seq_one_letter_code
_entity_poly.pdbx_strand_id
1 'polypeptide(L)'
;MTVSEKLKQEIDCMQDRKPIGAYWRFLGYRAHYDEPFVLAKAWGIKSIFENYEKHIYQNDLIAGSQKGLFLDAFDDAELGKALEICSCFEFGNFSNNFDHFAPEYERFLSEGIPGVLRRIEESAERHGKDPEKLCFLNAAKLVMEGFANLCRSYAEAADRAEKPEIAGACRRIAEAPPQSF
;
A
#
# COMPACT_ATOMS: atom_id res chain seq x y z
N MET A 1 10.92 -17.14 -25.91
CA MET A 1 9.97 -16.57 -24.95
C MET A 1 10.65 -15.41 -24.24
N THR A 2 10.13 -14.20 -24.41
CA THR A 2 10.62 -12.96 -23.77
C THR A 2 10.41 -13.02 -22.25
N VAL A 3 11.09 -12.14 -21.50
CA VAL A 3 10.91 -12.04 -20.04
C VAL A 3 9.45 -11.75 -19.69
N SER A 4 8.79 -10.86 -20.45
CA SER A 4 7.37 -10.51 -20.27
C SER A 4 6.45 -11.72 -20.49
N GLU A 5 6.70 -12.53 -21.52
CA GLU A 5 5.91 -13.75 -21.76
C GLU A 5 6.08 -14.79 -20.64
N LYS A 6 7.29 -14.93 -20.09
CA LYS A 6 7.55 -15.83 -18.96
C LYS A 6 6.86 -15.34 -17.68
N LEU A 7 6.96 -14.04 -17.38
CA LEU A 7 6.30 -13.44 -16.23
C LEU A 7 4.77 -13.59 -16.33
N LYS A 8 4.20 -13.39 -17.53
CA LYS A 8 2.78 -13.62 -17.75
C LYS A 8 2.37 -15.06 -17.41
N GLN A 9 3.16 -16.06 -17.79
CA GLN A 9 2.88 -17.45 -17.42
C GLN A 9 2.93 -17.70 -15.91
N GLU A 10 3.84 -17.04 -15.19
CA GLU A 10 3.90 -17.10 -13.72
C GLU A 10 2.70 -16.44 -13.03
N ILE A 11 2.11 -15.40 -13.65
CA ILE A 11 0.94 -14.71 -13.10
C ILE A 11 -0.33 -15.49 -13.43
N ASP A 12 -0.47 -15.96 -14.67
CA ASP A 12 -1.67 -16.66 -15.14
C ASP A 12 -1.92 -17.98 -14.39
N CYS A 13 -0.90 -18.60 -13.80
CA CYS A 13 -1.07 -19.80 -12.98
C CYS A 13 -1.77 -19.55 -11.63
N MET A 14 -2.13 -18.30 -11.30
CA MET A 14 -2.77 -17.92 -10.05
C MET A 14 -4.29 -17.69 -10.12
N GLN A 15 -4.92 -18.05 -11.24
CA GLN A 15 -6.37 -17.94 -11.38
C GLN A 15 -7.06 -18.80 -10.28
N ASP A 16 -8.22 -18.34 -9.78
CA ASP A 16 -9.08 -18.99 -8.76
C ASP A 16 -8.75 -18.79 -7.26
N ARG A 17 -7.88 -17.84 -6.91
CA ARG A 17 -7.60 -17.52 -5.48
C ARG A 17 -8.61 -16.54 -4.86
N LYS A 18 -8.88 -16.71 -3.56
CA LYS A 18 -9.78 -15.82 -2.79
C LYS A 18 -9.11 -14.47 -2.50
N PRO A 19 -9.76 -13.32 -2.79
CA PRO A 19 -9.25 -12.01 -2.44
C PRO A 19 -9.43 -11.72 -0.95
N ILE A 20 -8.34 -11.59 -0.21
CA ILE A 20 -8.33 -11.37 1.24
C ILE A 20 -7.84 -9.97 1.65
N GLY A 21 -7.72 -9.04 0.69
CA GLY A 21 -7.30 -7.67 0.98
C GLY A 21 -8.16 -6.96 2.04
N ALA A 22 -9.48 -7.25 2.06
CA ALA A 22 -10.40 -6.75 3.06
C ALA A 22 -10.04 -7.23 4.48
N TYR A 23 -9.55 -8.46 4.63
CA TYR A 23 -9.10 -8.98 5.92
C TYR A 23 -7.91 -8.20 6.46
N TRP A 24 -6.88 -7.97 5.63
CA TRP A 24 -5.72 -7.16 6.04
C TRP A 24 -6.12 -5.74 6.42
N ARG A 25 -7.06 -5.14 5.70
CA ARG A 25 -7.60 -3.81 6.00
C ARG A 25 -8.36 -3.79 7.33
N PHE A 26 -9.21 -4.79 7.55
CA PHE A 26 -9.98 -4.98 8.75
C PHE A 26 -9.10 -5.06 10.00
N LEU A 27 -7.93 -5.72 9.94
CA LEU A 27 -7.00 -5.77 11.07
C LEU A 27 -6.58 -4.37 11.54
N GLY A 28 -6.36 -3.44 10.60
CA GLY A 28 -6.05 -2.05 10.93
C GLY A 28 -7.22 -1.32 11.57
N TYR A 29 -8.45 -1.51 11.07
CA TYR A 29 -9.65 -0.92 11.68
C TYR A 29 -9.90 -1.45 13.08
N ARG A 30 -9.76 -2.76 13.27
CA ARG A 30 -10.02 -3.43 14.54
C ARG A 30 -9.18 -2.88 15.69
N ALA A 31 -7.96 -2.45 15.40
CA ALA A 31 -7.06 -1.88 16.41
C ALA A 31 -7.36 -0.40 16.74
N HIS A 32 -8.17 0.29 15.93
CA HIS A 32 -8.31 1.76 15.96
C HIS A 32 -9.76 2.25 15.77
N TYR A 33 -10.77 1.51 16.29
CA TYR A 33 -12.18 1.90 16.14
C TYR A 33 -12.55 3.23 16.81
N ASP A 34 -11.85 3.59 17.87
CA ASP A 34 -12.14 4.80 18.65
C ASP A 34 -11.47 6.06 18.08
N GLU A 35 -10.72 5.93 16.98
CA GLU A 35 -10.09 7.06 16.31
C GLU A 35 -11.04 7.78 15.34
N PRO A 36 -10.79 9.07 15.04
CA PRO A 36 -11.51 9.77 13.98
C PRO A 36 -11.51 8.98 12.66
N PHE A 37 -12.62 9.03 11.94
CA PHE A 37 -12.87 8.24 10.73
C PHE A 37 -11.70 8.23 9.72
N VAL A 38 -11.10 9.39 9.45
CA VAL A 38 -9.99 9.54 8.50
C VAL A 38 -8.71 8.85 8.99
N LEU A 39 -8.44 8.87 10.29
CA LEU A 39 -7.29 8.18 10.90
C LEU A 39 -7.51 6.66 10.92
N ALA A 40 -8.68 6.19 11.34
CA ALA A 40 -9.04 4.78 11.25
C ALA A 40 -8.88 4.25 9.81
N LYS A 41 -9.31 5.04 8.80
CA LYS A 41 -9.08 4.71 7.37
C LYS A 41 -7.60 4.55 7.02
N ALA A 42 -6.75 5.46 7.49
CA ALA A 42 -5.32 5.39 7.26
C ALA A 42 -4.69 4.14 7.91
N TRP A 43 -5.10 3.75 9.13
CA TRP A 43 -4.68 2.49 9.76
C TRP A 43 -5.06 1.27 8.93
N GLY A 44 -6.26 1.23 8.36
CA GLY A 44 -6.64 0.13 7.46
C GLY A 44 -5.73 0.01 6.24
N ILE A 45 -5.35 1.13 5.61
CA ILE A 45 -4.42 1.12 4.46
C ILE A 45 -3.01 0.70 4.89
N LYS A 46 -2.50 1.28 5.99
CA LYS A 46 -1.18 0.91 6.54
C LYS A 46 -1.12 -0.58 6.88
N SER A 47 -2.19 -1.12 7.47
CA SER A 47 -2.29 -2.55 7.78
C SER A 47 -2.19 -3.42 6.53
N ILE A 48 -2.79 -3.05 5.40
CA ILE A 48 -2.57 -3.77 4.14
C ILE A 48 -1.09 -3.74 3.78
N PHE A 49 -0.48 -2.55 3.74
CA PHE A 49 0.92 -2.39 3.35
C PHE A 49 1.88 -3.25 4.19
N GLU A 50 1.59 -3.42 5.48
CA GLU A 50 2.50 -4.08 6.41
C GLU A 50 2.25 -5.59 6.58
N ASN A 51 1.03 -6.09 6.32
CA ASN A 51 0.69 -7.49 6.68
C ASN A 51 0.73 -8.50 5.54
N TYR A 52 0.38 -8.13 4.31
CA TYR A 52 0.33 -9.13 3.23
C TYR A 52 1.74 -9.58 2.82
N GLU A 53 1.89 -10.84 2.40
CA GLU A 53 3.18 -11.38 1.96
C GLU A 53 3.67 -10.72 0.64
N LYS A 54 4.86 -10.13 0.66
CA LYS A 54 5.44 -9.52 -0.54
C LYS A 54 6.06 -10.61 -1.42
N HIS A 55 5.51 -10.78 -2.61
CA HIS A 55 5.97 -11.79 -3.55
C HIS A 55 6.84 -11.16 -4.64
N ILE A 56 7.92 -11.87 -5.00
CA ILE A 56 8.79 -11.57 -6.13
C ILE A 56 8.73 -12.76 -7.06
N TYR A 57 8.29 -12.54 -8.30
CA TYR A 57 8.29 -13.55 -9.35
C TYR A 57 9.71 -13.79 -9.88
N GLN A 58 9.93 -14.96 -10.48
CA GLN A 58 11.24 -15.32 -11.00
C GLN A 58 11.66 -14.40 -12.14
N ASN A 59 10.71 -13.98 -12.98
CA ASN A 59 10.95 -13.10 -14.12
C ASN A 59 10.60 -11.62 -13.83
N ASP A 60 10.44 -11.22 -12.56
CA ASP A 60 10.25 -9.80 -12.21
C ASP A 60 11.47 -8.95 -12.57
N LEU A 61 11.17 -7.75 -13.09
CA LEU A 61 12.10 -6.62 -13.20
C LEU A 61 11.70 -5.45 -12.28
N ILE A 62 10.43 -5.40 -11.88
CA ILE A 62 9.85 -4.38 -10.99
C ILE A 62 8.98 -5.13 -9.96
N ALA A 63 9.15 -4.82 -8.67
CA ALA A 63 8.34 -5.39 -7.60
C ALA A 63 6.99 -4.68 -7.44
N GLY A 64 6.07 -5.31 -6.70
CA GLY A 64 4.73 -4.76 -6.45
C GLY A 64 3.57 -5.73 -6.67
N SER A 65 3.85 -7.04 -6.69
CA SER A 65 2.84 -8.07 -6.92
C SER A 65 1.70 -8.03 -5.91
N GLN A 66 0.46 -8.11 -6.39
CA GLN A 66 -0.71 -8.24 -5.53
C GLN A 66 -0.90 -9.65 -4.97
N LYS A 67 -0.02 -10.62 -5.28
CA LYS A 67 -0.23 -12.04 -4.95
C LYS A 67 -0.55 -12.32 -3.49
N GLY A 68 0.13 -11.65 -2.55
CA GLY A 68 -0.14 -11.86 -1.11
C GLY A 68 -1.50 -11.33 -0.64
N LEU A 69 -2.24 -10.61 -1.49
CA LEU A 69 -3.64 -10.24 -1.26
C LEU A 69 -4.62 -11.36 -1.62
N PHE A 70 -4.12 -12.49 -2.13
CA PHE A 70 -4.94 -13.63 -2.55
C PHE A 70 -4.42 -14.94 -1.95
N LEU A 71 -5.31 -15.78 -1.44
CA LEU A 71 -4.98 -17.10 -0.89
C LEU A 71 -5.82 -18.19 -1.53
N ASP A 72 -5.29 -19.42 -1.57
CA ASP A 72 -6.01 -20.60 -2.09
C ASP A 72 -7.23 -20.93 -1.21
N ALA A 73 -7.07 -20.80 0.10
CA ALA A 73 -8.15 -20.99 1.06
C ALA A 73 -8.06 -19.93 2.16
N PHE A 74 -9.23 -19.47 2.60
CA PHE A 74 -9.41 -18.57 3.74
C PHE A 74 -10.81 -18.80 4.31
N ASP A 75 -10.96 -18.55 5.61
CA ASP A 75 -12.23 -18.71 6.33
C ASP A 75 -13.26 -17.68 5.84
N ASP A 76 -14.39 -18.17 5.35
CA ASP A 76 -15.45 -17.34 4.76
C ASP A 76 -16.20 -16.50 5.81
N ALA A 77 -16.32 -16.97 7.05
CA ALA A 77 -16.94 -16.22 8.13
C ALA A 77 -16.03 -15.06 8.57
N GLU A 78 -14.72 -15.31 8.68
CA GLU A 78 -13.75 -14.23 8.98
C GLU A 78 -13.70 -13.19 7.86
N LEU A 79 -13.65 -13.64 6.60
CA LEU A 79 -13.66 -12.72 5.46
C LEU A 79 -14.98 -11.95 5.36
N GLY A 80 -16.12 -12.60 5.60
CA GLY A 80 -17.44 -11.97 5.63
C GLY A 80 -17.52 -10.85 6.66
N LYS A 81 -17.02 -11.09 7.88
CA LYS A 81 -16.93 -10.07 8.93
C LYS A 81 -15.99 -8.93 8.53
N ALA A 82 -14.85 -9.25 7.94
CA ALA A 82 -13.91 -8.23 7.49
C ALA A 82 -14.53 -7.32 6.43
N LEU A 83 -15.26 -7.89 5.46
CA LEU A 83 -15.98 -7.16 4.42
C LEU A 83 -17.08 -6.26 5.01
N GLU A 84 -17.87 -6.79 5.94
CA GLU A 84 -18.91 -6.03 6.64
C GLU A 84 -18.32 -4.79 7.32
N ILE A 85 -17.26 -4.97 8.12
CA ILE A 85 -16.59 -3.86 8.78
C ILE A 85 -16.01 -2.88 7.77
N CYS A 86 -15.34 -3.37 6.71
CA CYS A 86 -14.75 -2.48 5.70
C CYS A 86 -15.81 -1.60 5.04
N SER A 87 -17.02 -2.14 4.79
CA SER A 87 -18.12 -1.38 4.18
C SER A 87 -18.54 -0.15 5.02
N CYS A 88 -18.34 -0.17 6.34
CA CYS A 88 -18.62 0.96 7.22
C CYS A 88 -17.60 2.11 7.08
N PHE A 89 -16.43 1.86 6.48
CA PHE A 89 -15.36 2.84 6.28
C PHE A 89 -15.23 3.29 4.81
N GLU A 90 -16.03 2.72 3.92
CA GLU A 90 -16.02 3.07 2.51
C GLU A 90 -16.74 4.39 2.24
N PHE A 91 -16.06 5.26 1.50
CA PHE A 91 -16.61 6.49 0.96
C PHE A 91 -15.96 6.68 -0.40
N GLY A 92 -16.76 6.91 -1.43
CA GLY A 92 -16.26 6.86 -2.80
C GLY A 92 -16.24 5.45 -3.37
N ASN A 93 -16.85 5.23 -4.51
CA ASN A 93 -16.77 4.02 -5.32
C ASN A 93 -16.71 4.41 -6.81
N PHE A 94 -16.56 3.42 -7.70
CA PHE A 94 -16.56 3.66 -9.14
C PHE A 94 -17.77 4.51 -9.58
N SER A 95 -18.96 4.25 -9.01
CA SER A 95 -20.20 4.95 -9.36
C SER A 95 -20.23 6.43 -9.00
N ASN A 96 -19.32 6.92 -8.15
CA ASN A 96 -19.18 8.35 -7.85
C ASN A 96 -17.81 8.92 -8.28
N ASN A 97 -17.07 8.21 -9.14
CA ASN A 97 -15.86 8.68 -9.83
C ASN A 97 -14.68 9.04 -8.90
N PHE A 98 -14.64 8.44 -7.70
CA PHE A 98 -13.55 8.65 -6.73
C PHE A 98 -12.25 7.90 -7.08
N ASP A 99 -12.32 6.94 -8.00
CA ASP A 99 -11.20 6.11 -8.47
C ASP A 99 -10.59 6.58 -9.80
N HIS A 100 -11.27 7.50 -10.51
CA HIS A 100 -10.82 8.06 -11.79
C HIS A 100 -10.02 9.34 -11.58
N PHE A 101 -8.81 9.20 -11.05
CA PHE A 101 -7.87 10.30 -10.92
C PHE A 101 -6.48 9.91 -11.42
N ALA A 102 -5.71 10.92 -11.85
CA ALA A 102 -4.30 10.76 -12.15
C ALA A 102 -3.48 11.34 -10.98
N PRO A 103 -2.73 10.52 -10.23
CA PRO A 103 -1.78 11.02 -9.26
C PRO A 103 -0.77 11.98 -9.89
N GLU A 104 -0.30 12.96 -9.12
CA GLU A 104 0.75 13.91 -9.53
C GLU A 104 2.13 13.22 -9.48
N TYR A 105 2.35 12.26 -10.39
CA TYR A 105 3.55 11.41 -10.39
C TYR A 105 4.84 12.21 -10.55
N GLU A 106 4.85 13.26 -11.38
CA GLU A 106 6.05 14.09 -11.59
C GLU A 106 6.58 14.68 -10.28
N ARG A 107 5.67 15.27 -9.50
CA ARG A 107 6.01 15.81 -8.18
C ARG A 107 6.40 14.70 -7.20
N PHE A 108 5.63 13.62 -7.17
CA PHE A 108 5.92 12.50 -6.27
C PHE A 108 7.31 11.90 -6.55
N LEU A 109 7.68 11.72 -7.81
CA LEU A 109 8.98 11.18 -8.22
C LEU A 109 10.13 12.16 -7.95
N SER A 110 9.91 13.47 -8.07
CA SER A 110 10.95 14.46 -7.75
C SER A 110 11.17 14.65 -6.24
N GLU A 111 10.12 14.60 -5.43
CA GLU A 111 10.19 14.76 -3.97
C GLU A 111 10.52 13.45 -3.24
N GLY A 112 10.07 12.32 -3.78
CA GLY A 112 10.11 11.01 -3.12
C GLY A 112 9.24 10.96 -1.85
N ILE A 113 9.19 9.78 -1.21
CA ILE A 113 8.48 9.60 0.06
C ILE A 113 8.96 10.59 1.15
N PRO A 114 10.27 10.82 1.34
CA PRO A 114 10.74 11.77 2.35
C PRO A 114 10.32 13.22 2.09
N GLY A 115 10.28 13.65 0.82
CA GLY A 115 9.83 14.99 0.46
C GLY A 115 8.35 15.19 0.73
N VAL A 116 7.52 14.18 0.44
CA VAL A 116 6.09 14.19 0.78
C VAL A 116 5.87 14.25 2.29
N LEU A 117 6.60 13.45 3.07
CA LEU A 117 6.51 13.47 4.53
C LEU A 117 6.88 14.84 5.11
N ARG A 118 7.97 15.45 4.63
CA ARG A 118 8.39 16.80 5.04
C ARG A 118 7.29 17.84 4.76
N ARG A 119 6.66 17.78 3.58
CA ARG A 119 5.55 18.69 3.25
C ARG A 119 4.33 18.51 4.13
N ILE A 120 4.04 17.27 4.54
CA ILE A 120 2.96 17.00 5.50
C ILE A 120 3.29 17.67 6.84
N GLU A 121 4.53 17.57 7.30
CA GLU A 121 5.00 18.19 8.54
C GLU A 121 4.95 19.73 8.47
N GLU A 122 5.48 20.34 7.41
CA GLU A 122 5.41 21.80 7.18
C GLU A 122 3.95 22.30 7.12
N SER A 123 3.06 21.50 6.54
CA SER A 123 1.62 21.80 6.49
C SER A 123 1.00 21.70 7.90
N ALA A 124 1.40 20.71 8.69
CA ALA A 124 0.91 20.53 10.06
C ALA A 124 1.32 21.70 10.96
N GLU A 125 2.56 22.18 10.85
CA GLU A 125 3.03 23.37 11.57
C GLU A 125 2.18 24.61 11.20
N ARG A 126 1.93 24.82 9.91
CA ARG A 126 1.11 25.94 9.40
C ARG A 126 -0.34 25.88 9.89
N HIS A 127 -0.88 24.68 10.04
CA HIS A 127 -2.26 24.43 10.43
C HIS A 127 -2.43 23.98 11.88
N GLY A 128 -1.42 24.20 12.75
CA GLY A 128 -1.35 23.69 14.13
C GLY A 128 -2.50 24.06 15.07
N LYS A 129 -3.38 24.98 14.68
CA LYS A 129 -4.57 25.40 15.46
C LYS A 129 -5.89 24.85 14.92
N ASP A 130 -5.86 24.06 13.86
CA ASP A 130 -7.03 23.50 13.18
C ASP A 130 -7.04 21.97 13.37
N PRO A 131 -7.82 21.46 14.34
CA PRO A 131 -7.82 20.03 14.69
C PRO A 131 -8.24 19.12 13.53
N GLU A 132 -9.14 19.58 12.66
CA GLU A 132 -9.61 18.79 11.52
C GLU A 132 -8.51 18.62 10.46
N LYS A 133 -7.80 19.71 10.14
CA LYS A 133 -6.65 19.64 9.23
C LYS A 133 -5.52 18.80 9.80
N LEU A 134 -5.23 18.93 11.09
CA LEU A 134 -4.23 18.10 11.76
C LEU A 134 -4.60 16.61 11.73
N CYS A 135 -5.87 16.28 11.95
CA CYS A 135 -6.35 14.91 11.84
C CYS A 135 -6.10 14.34 10.43
N PHE A 136 -6.42 15.10 9.38
CA PHE A 136 -6.15 14.69 8.00
C PHE A 136 -4.64 14.53 7.72
N LEU A 137 -3.82 15.48 8.16
CA LEU A 137 -2.38 15.44 7.93
C LEU A 137 -1.71 14.27 8.65
N ASN A 138 -2.16 13.96 9.87
CA ASN A 138 -1.70 12.77 10.60
C ASN A 138 -2.07 11.48 9.86
N ALA A 139 -3.28 11.39 9.30
CA ALA A 139 -3.69 10.25 8.49
C ALA A 139 -2.85 10.12 7.21
N ALA A 140 -2.58 11.23 6.52
CA ALA A 140 -1.70 11.25 5.35
C ALA A 140 -0.27 10.81 5.68
N LYS A 141 0.28 11.30 6.80
CA LYS A 141 1.60 10.90 7.31
C LYS A 141 1.64 9.39 7.56
N LEU A 142 0.63 8.87 8.26
CA LEU A 142 0.54 7.46 8.60
C LEU A 142 0.55 6.54 7.36
N VAL A 143 -0.22 6.90 6.33
CA VAL A 143 -0.25 6.14 5.07
C VAL A 143 1.11 6.21 4.36
N MET A 144 1.73 7.38 4.31
CA MET A 144 3.04 7.54 3.65
C MET A 144 4.17 6.79 4.37
N GLU A 145 4.15 6.75 5.70
CA GLU A 145 5.05 5.89 6.49
C GLU A 145 4.80 4.41 6.20
N GLY A 146 3.54 3.99 6.13
CA GLY A 146 3.17 2.64 5.70
C GLY A 146 3.66 2.32 4.29
N PHE A 147 3.60 3.28 3.36
CA PHE A 147 4.11 3.10 2.00
C PHE A 147 5.64 2.97 1.97
N ALA A 148 6.37 3.72 2.80
CA ALA A 148 7.80 3.51 2.97
C ALA A 148 8.11 2.09 3.48
N ASN A 149 7.32 1.60 4.45
CA ASN A 149 7.46 0.24 4.97
C ASN A 149 7.13 -0.83 3.92
N LEU A 150 6.16 -0.58 3.04
CA LEU A 150 5.88 -1.43 1.89
C LEU A 150 7.11 -1.57 0.99
N CYS A 151 7.75 -0.46 0.63
CA CYS A 151 8.96 -0.45 -0.18
C CYS A 151 10.09 -1.24 0.49
N ARG A 152 10.32 -1.04 1.80
CA ARG A 152 11.31 -1.83 2.56
C ARG A 152 10.99 -3.33 2.58
N SER A 153 9.72 -3.69 2.79
CA SER A 153 9.28 -5.09 2.80
C SER A 153 9.50 -5.77 1.45
N TYR A 154 9.29 -5.04 0.35
CA TYR A 154 9.61 -5.55 -0.99
C TYR A 154 11.11 -5.69 -1.23
N ALA A 155 11.93 -4.79 -0.67
CA ALA A 155 13.37 -4.95 -0.73
C ALA A 155 13.83 -6.23 -0.03
N GLU A 156 13.31 -6.50 1.16
CA GLU A 156 13.62 -7.74 1.90
C GLU A 156 13.13 -8.99 1.16
N ALA A 157 11.97 -8.93 0.51
CA ALA A 157 11.48 -10.03 -0.31
C ALA A 157 12.36 -10.26 -1.55
N ALA A 158 12.84 -9.20 -2.18
CA ALA A 158 13.79 -9.26 -3.29
C ALA A 158 15.15 -9.82 -2.85
N ASP A 159 15.64 -9.48 -1.65
CA ASP A 159 16.86 -10.07 -1.09
C ASP A 159 16.70 -11.59 -0.91
N ARG A 160 15.57 -12.05 -0.35
CA ARG A 160 15.27 -13.48 -0.20
C ARG A 160 15.13 -14.22 -1.53
N ALA A 161 14.70 -13.51 -2.57
CA ALA A 161 14.57 -14.04 -3.93
C ALA A 161 15.86 -13.87 -4.78
N GLU A 162 16.96 -13.42 -4.17
CA GLU A 162 18.25 -13.18 -4.84
C GLU A 162 18.16 -12.20 -6.03
N LYS A 163 17.37 -11.13 -5.87
CA LYS A 163 17.14 -10.05 -6.85
C LYS A 163 17.73 -8.71 -6.37
N PRO A 164 19.07 -8.55 -6.39
CA PRO A 164 19.73 -7.41 -5.74
C PRO A 164 19.38 -6.06 -6.38
N GLU A 165 19.11 -6.00 -7.68
CA GLU A 165 18.72 -4.76 -8.38
C GLU A 165 17.36 -4.26 -7.89
N ILE A 166 16.38 -5.17 -7.78
CA ILE A 166 15.04 -4.87 -7.25
C ILE A 166 15.14 -4.45 -5.79
N ALA A 167 15.91 -5.18 -4.98
CA ALA A 167 16.12 -4.86 -3.57
C ALA A 167 16.71 -3.45 -3.41
N GLY A 168 17.77 -3.13 -4.16
CA GLY A 168 18.40 -1.81 -4.15
C GLY A 168 17.45 -0.69 -4.56
N ALA A 169 16.65 -0.89 -5.61
CA ALA A 169 15.66 0.08 -6.07
C ALA A 169 14.57 0.32 -5.00
N CYS A 170 14.02 -0.75 -4.42
CA CYS A 170 12.99 -0.67 -3.38
C CYS A 170 13.49 0.02 -2.10
N ARG A 171 14.72 -0.27 -1.64
CA ARG A 171 15.31 0.46 -0.48
C ARG A 171 15.49 1.93 -0.80
N ARG A 172 16.00 2.24 -2.00
CA ARG A 172 16.22 3.63 -2.42
C ARG A 172 14.93 4.43 -2.39
N ILE A 173 13.87 3.96 -3.04
CA ILE A 173 12.61 4.74 -3.09
C ILE A 173 11.92 4.87 -1.73
N ALA A 174 12.24 4.00 -0.77
CA ALA A 174 11.78 4.13 0.61
C ALA A 174 12.44 5.31 1.35
N GLU A 175 13.62 5.76 0.90
CA GLU A 175 14.49 6.68 1.63
C GLU A 175 14.88 7.94 0.84
N ALA A 176 14.71 7.94 -0.48
CA ALA A 176 15.10 9.03 -1.37
C ALA A 176 14.31 8.99 -2.70
N PRO A 177 14.26 10.11 -3.43
CA PRO A 177 13.75 10.13 -4.80
C PRO A 177 14.48 9.12 -5.72
N PRO A 178 13.79 8.49 -6.69
CA PRO A 178 14.43 7.68 -7.72
C PRO A 178 15.47 8.49 -8.52
N GLN A 179 16.51 7.81 -9.02
CA GLN A 179 17.61 8.43 -9.76
C GLN A 179 17.79 7.86 -11.17
N SER A 180 16.95 6.89 -11.54
CA SER A 180 16.96 6.23 -12.84
C SER A 180 15.53 5.92 -13.26
N PHE A 181 15.38 5.61 -14.55
CA PHE A 181 14.21 4.92 -15.07
C PHE A 181 14.14 3.48 -14.51
#